data_AF-A0A377TJN5-F1
#
_entry.id   AF-A0A377TJN5-F1
#
_cell.length_a   1.000
_cell.length_b   1.000
_cell.length_c   1.000
_cell.angle_alpha   90.00
_cell.angle_beta   90.00
_cell.angle_gamma   90.00
#
_symmetry.space_group_name_H-M   'P 1'
#
loop_
_entity.id
_entity.type
_entity.pdbx_description
1 polymer ?
#
loop_
_entity_poly.entity_id
_entity_poly.type
_entity_poly.pdbx_seq_one_letter_code
_entity_poly.pdbx_strand_id
1 'polypeptide(L)'
;MIGMVQSLNVSVASALILYEAQRQRQNAGMYQRANSMLPPQEQQRLLFEGGYPVLARVARQKGLPYPHVNEQGEVEADAAWWATMQAAR
;
A
#
# COMPACT_ATOMS: atom_id res chain seq x y z
N MET A 1 1.54 -6.68 -34.81
CA MET A 1 1.49 -8.12 -34.48
C MET A 1 1.83 -8.92 -35.71
N ILE A 2 2.51 -10.04 -35.56
CA ILE A 2 2.80 -10.96 -36.66
C ILE A 2 1.78 -12.10 -36.54
N GLY A 3 0.82 -12.21 -37.47
CA GLY A 3 -0.24 -13.20 -37.46
C GLY A 3 -1.62 -12.65 -37.85
N MET A 4 -2.65 -13.50 -37.79
CA MET A 4 -4.03 -13.16 -38.20
C MET A 4 -4.84 -12.37 -37.15
N VAL A 5 -4.31 -12.22 -35.93
CA VAL A 5 -5.03 -11.58 -34.81
C VAL A 5 -4.75 -10.07 -34.75
N GLN A 6 -5.79 -9.29 -34.47
CA GLN A 6 -5.79 -7.82 -34.47
C GLN A 6 -5.52 -7.23 -33.08
N SER A 7 -5.85 -7.97 -32.01
CA SER A 7 -5.52 -7.59 -30.62
C SER A 7 -5.12 -8.81 -29.76
N LEU A 8 -4.48 -8.55 -28.63
CA LEU A 8 -4.28 -9.52 -27.55
C LEU A 8 -5.41 -9.37 -26.52
N ASN A 9 -5.60 -10.40 -25.70
CA ASN A 9 -6.39 -10.26 -24.48
C ASN A 9 -5.80 -9.12 -23.61
N VAL A 10 -6.66 -8.27 -23.06
CA VAL A 10 -6.24 -7.07 -22.31
C VAL A 10 -5.31 -7.40 -21.14
N SER A 11 -5.53 -8.51 -20.42
CA SER A 11 -4.68 -8.92 -19.31
C SER A 11 -3.32 -9.40 -19.80
N VAL A 12 -3.27 -10.10 -20.95
CA VAL A 12 -2.03 -10.55 -21.59
C VAL A 12 -1.20 -9.37 -22.09
N ALA A 13 -1.84 -8.42 -22.78
CA ALA A 13 -1.17 -7.19 -23.22
C ALA A 13 -0.62 -6.40 -22.02
N SER A 14 -1.42 -6.25 -20.96
CA SER A 14 -1.02 -5.55 -19.74
C SER A 14 0.16 -6.24 -19.05
N ALA A 15 0.10 -7.57 -18.92
CA ALA A 15 1.18 -8.36 -18.32
C ALA A 15 2.48 -8.19 -19.11
N LEU A 16 2.46 -8.36 -20.44
CA LEU A 16 3.64 -8.20 -21.28
C LEU A 16 4.31 -6.83 -21.11
N ILE A 17 3.52 -5.76 -21.11
CA ILE A 17 4.02 -4.39 -20.93
C ILE A 17 4.61 -4.20 -19.53
N LEU A 18 3.91 -4.64 -18.47
CA LEU A 18 4.35 -4.47 -17.10
C LEU A 18 5.61 -5.30 -16.77
N TYR A 19 5.73 -6.51 -17.30
CA TYR A 19 6.93 -7.33 -17.13
C TYR A 19 8.14 -6.77 -17.87
N GLU A 20 7.95 -6.21 -19.07
CA GLU A 20 9.02 -5.49 -19.77
C GLU A 20 9.51 -4.28 -18.95
N ALA A 21 8.58 -3.46 -18.45
CA ALA A 21 8.92 -2.33 -17.59
C ALA A 21 9.63 -2.78 -16.30
N GLN A 22 9.17 -3.87 -15.67
CA GLN A 22 9.80 -4.45 -14.49
C GLN A 22 11.22 -4.93 -14.80
N ARG A 23 11.46 -5.62 -15.92
CA ARG A 23 12.81 -6.04 -16.35
C ARG A 23 13.74 -4.85 -16.52
N GLN A 24 13.29 -3.79 -17.20
CA GLN A 24 14.09 -2.57 -17.39
C GLN A 24 14.43 -1.90 -16.06
N ARG A 25 13.44 -1.76 -15.16
CA ARG A 25 13.64 -1.19 -13.82
C ARG A 25 14.61 -2.02 -12.98
N GLN A 26 14.54 -3.35 -13.07
CA GLN A 26 15.45 -4.24 -12.36
C GLN A 26 16.88 -4.11 -12.87
N ASN A 27 17.09 -4.09 -14.18
CA ASN A 27 18.42 -3.91 -14.78
C ASN A 27 19.02 -2.54 -14.46
N ALA A 28 18.18 -1.51 -14.32
CA ALA A 28 18.60 -0.19 -13.87
C ALA A 28 18.79 -0.08 -12.34
N GLY A 29 18.69 -1.19 -11.59
CA GLY A 29 18.85 -1.21 -10.13
C GLY A 29 17.72 -0.50 -9.37
N MET A 30 16.60 -0.16 -10.01
CA MET A 30 15.53 0.63 -9.38
C MET A 30 14.81 -0.08 -8.23
N TYR A 31 14.97 -1.39 -8.07
CA TYR A 31 14.47 -2.12 -6.90
C TYR A 31 15.52 -2.29 -5.80
N GLN A 32 16.78 -1.99 -6.07
CA GLN A 32 17.88 -2.04 -5.10
C GLN A 32 17.93 -0.73 -4.31
N ARG A 33 16.94 -0.51 -3.44
CA ARG A 33 16.83 0.71 -2.63
C ARG A 33 16.77 0.38 -1.16
N ALA A 34 17.48 1.17 -0.35
CA ALA A 34 17.37 1.11 1.10
C ALA A 34 16.06 1.74 1.63
N ASN A 35 15.49 2.67 0.86
CA ASN A 35 14.31 3.44 1.24
C ASN A 35 13.21 3.35 0.19
N SER A 36 11.95 3.46 0.63
CA SER A 36 10.79 3.55 -0.26
C SER A 36 10.79 4.87 -1.06
N MET A 37 10.15 4.88 -2.23
CA MET A 37 9.91 6.12 -2.98
C MET A 37 8.73 6.93 -2.43
N LEU A 38 7.89 6.32 -1.60
CA LEU A 38 6.72 7.00 -1.04
C LEU A 38 7.16 7.90 0.11
N PRO A 39 6.57 9.08 0.28
CA PRO A 39 6.76 9.89 1.49
C PRO A 39 6.44 9.06 2.76
N PRO A 40 7.15 9.28 3.88
CA PRO A 40 6.95 8.51 5.11
C PRO A 40 5.49 8.47 5.60
N GLN A 41 4.74 9.56 5.42
CA GLN A 41 3.33 9.64 5.81
C GLN A 41 2.45 8.71 4.96
N GLU A 42 2.72 8.58 3.66
CA GLU A 42 2.00 7.65 2.79
C GLU A 42 2.35 6.20 3.11
N GLN A 43 3.63 5.92 3.38
CA GLN A 43 4.06 4.60 3.85
C GLN A 43 3.30 4.22 5.11
N GLN A 44 3.23 5.12 6.09
CA GLN A 44 2.57 4.81 7.36
C GLN A 44 1.05 4.65 7.22
N ARG A 45 0.43 5.48 6.38
CA ARG A 45 -0.99 5.29 6.05
C ARG A 45 -1.26 3.91 5.46
N LEU A 46 -0.45 3.49 4.48
CA LEU A 46 -0.61 2.19 3.83
C LEU A 46 -0.30 1.02 4.78
N LEU A 47 0.70 1.15 5.65
CA LEU A 47 1.02 0.17 6.67
C LEU A 47 -0.15 -0.02 7.64
N PHE A 48 -0.74 1.07 8.14
CA PHE A 48 -1.90 0.98 9.04
C PHE A 48 -3.14 0.43 8.33
N GLU A 49 -3.45 0.88 7.11
CA GLU A 49 -4.61 0.41 6.35
C GLU A 49 -4.50 -1.07 5.94
N GLY A 50 -3.30 -1.51 5.57
CA GLY A 50 -3.03 -2.89 5.17
C GLY A 50 -2.89 -3.85 6.35
N GLY A 51 -2.19 -3.43 7.41
CA GLY A 51 -1.94 -4.25 8.61
C GLY A 51 -3.15 -4.34 9.54
N TYR A 52 -3.95 -3.28 9.62
CA TYR A 52 -5.08 -3.18 10.54
C TYR A 52 -6.38 -2.72 9.84
N PRO A 53 -6.88 -3.46 8.83
CA PRO A 53 -7.99 -3.02 7.99
C PRO A 53 -9.28 -2.72 8.77
N VAL A 54 -9.55 -3.45 9.86
CA VAL A 54 -10.70 -3.19 10.73
C VAL A 54 -10.53 -1.89 11.50
N LEU A 55 -9.36 -1.66 12.12
CA LEU A 55 -9.08 -0.42 12.86
C LEU A 55 -9.07 0.78 11.90
N ALA A 56 -8.46 0.64 10.73
CA ALA A 56 -8.46 1.69 9.70
C ALA A 56 -9.87 2.08 9.28
N ARG A 57 -10.75 1.10 9.06
CA ARG A 57 -12.16 1.36 8.75
C ARG A 57 -12.87 2.13 9.87
N VAL A 58 -12.68 1.73 11.12
CA VAL A 58 -13.32 2.40 12.27
C VAL A 58 -12.72 3.79 12.51
N ALA A 59 -11.40 3.94 12.42
CA ALA A 59 -10.72 5.23 12.52
C ALA A 59 -11.24 6.21 11.47
N ARG A 60 -11.37 5.75 10.22
CA ARG A 60 -11.95 6.55 9.12
C ARG A 60 -13.41 6.93 9.40
N GLN A 61 -14.23 6.02 9.94
CA GLN A 61 -15.62 6.31 10.30
C GLN A 61 -15.75 7.31 11.45
N LYS A 62 -14.80 7.29 12.40
CA LYS A 62 -14.78 8.17 13.58
C LYS A 62 -13.97 9.46 13.36
N GLY A 63 -13.38 9.65 12.17
CA GLY A 63 -12.51 10.79 11.88
C GLY A 63 -11.22 10.81 12.69
N LEU A 64 -10.79 9.66 13.21
CA LEU A 64 -9.57 9.55 14.01
C LEU A 64 -8.32 9.59 13.11
N PRO A 65 -7.25 10.29 13.55
CA PRO A 65 -5.97 10.21 12.86
C PRO A 65 -5.43 8.79 12.90
N TYR A 66 -4.67 8.41 11.87
CA TYR A 66 -4.03 7.12 11.87
C TYR A 66 -2.79 7.14 12.76
N PRO A 67 -2.69 6.24 13.74
CA PRO A 67 -1.52 6.12 14.61
C PRO A 67 -0.30 5.60 13.84
N HIS A 68 0.87 5.79 14.44
CA HIS A 68 2.11 5.24 13.90
C HIS A 68 2.15 3.72 14.13
N VAL A 69 2.62 2.97 13.16
CA VAL A 69 2.96 1.54 13.27
C VAL A 69 4.47 1.43 13.43
N ASN A 70 4.93 0.89 14.56
CA ASN A 70 6.35 0.78 14.87
C ASN A 70 7.04 -0.34 14.06
N GLU A 71 8.35 -0.52 14.28
CA GLU A 71 9.16 -1.52 13.58
C GLU A 71 8.75 -2.97 13.87
N GLN A 72 8.08 -3.21 15.00
CA GLN A 72 7.52 -4.51 15.38
C GLN A 72 6.13 -4.74 14.76
N GLY A 73 5.59 -3.75 14.06
CA GLY A 73 4.27 -3.79 13.46
C GLY A 73 3.15 -3.42 14.42
N GLU A 74 3.45 -2.91 15.62
CA GLU A 74 2.47 -2.55 16.65
C GLU A 74 1.96 -1.11 16.46
N VAL A 75 0.73 -0.87 16.91
CA VAL A 75 0.10 0.45 16.82
C VAL A 75 0.47 1.31 18.02
N GLU A 76 1.20 2.40 17.77
CA GLU A 76 1.51 3.43 18.75
C GLU A 76 0.40 4.49 18.78
N ALA A 77 -0.53 4.32 19.73
CA ALA A 77 -1.62 5.25 19.98
C ALA A 77 -1.79 5.49 21.48
N ASP A 78 -2.23 6.69 21.85
CA ASP A 78 -2.50 7.05 23.23
C ASP A 78 -3.80 6.43 23.76
N ALA A 79 -3.99 6.49 25.08
CA ALA A 79 -5.19 5.95 25.72
C ALA A 79 -6.47 6.65 25.23
N ALA A 80 -6.39 7.94 24.85
CA ALA A 80 -7.53 8.69 24.34
C ALA A 80 -7.99 8.17 22.98
N TRP A 81 -7.05 7.83 22.10
CA TRP A 81 -7.33 7.20 20.82
C TRP A 81 -7.97 5.84 21.01
N TRP A 82 -7.43 4.99 21.91
CA TRP A 82 -8.03 3.69 22.20
C TRP A 82 -9.42 3.79 22.83
N ALA A 83 -9.64 4.73 23.74
CA ALA A 83 -10.95 4.99 24.32
C ALA A 83 -11.96 5.40 23.23
N THR A 84 -11.57 6.30 22.33
CA THR A 84 -12.43 6.71 21.21
C THR A 84 -12.66 5.57 20.23
N MET A 85 -11.66 4.71 20.01
CA MET A 85 -11.76 3.53 19.16
C MET A 85 -12.79 2.53 19.72
N GLN A 86 -12.77 2.29 21.03
CA GLN A 86 -13.67 1.36 21.72
C GLN A 86 -15.06 1.94 22.02
N ALA A 87 -15.19 3.26 22.09
CA ALA A 87 -16.48 3.91 22.33
C ALA A 87 -17.54 3.39 21.34
N ALA A 88 -18.71 3.00 21.84
CA ALA A 88 -19.83 2.70 20.97
C ALA A 88 -20.12 3.93 20.08
N ARG A 89 -20.51 3.66 18.83
CA ARG A 89 -20.68 4.65 17.78
C ARG A 89 -21.67 5.76 18.17
#